data_AF-H1SIZ1-F1
#
_entry.id   AF-H1SIZ1-F1
#
_cell.length_a   1.000
_cell.length_b   1.000
_cell.length_c   1.000
_cell.angle_alpha   90.00
_cell.angle_beta   90.00
_cell.angle_gamma   90.00
#
_symmetry.space_group_name_H-M   'P 1'
#
loop_
_entity.id
_entity.type
_entity.pdbx_description
1 polymer ?
#
loop_
_entity_poly.entity_id
_entity_poly.type
_entity_poly.pdbx_seq_one_letter_code
_entity_poly.pdbx_strand_id
1 'polypeptide(L)'
;MVVENVERVMHEEGLSPLEATRKAMGQISSALIGVAMVLCAVFVPVAFSSGTVGGIYRQFSLTIVASMLLSVFVALSLTPALCAMLLKPPREDHGEKDGFFGWFNRTFDKGRDKYVHGVRHVAARSGRWLLIYAAVVVAVGVMFVRLPTSFLPNEDQGFIFVQVQTPPGATQARTGAVLDEVSNYLLKDEA
;
A
#
# COMPACT_ATOMS: atom_id res chain seq x y z
N MET A 1 -14.04 -1.35 5.44
CA MET A 1 -14.85 -0.18 5.84
C MET A 1 -16.34 -0.42 5.67
N VAL A 2 -16.87 -0.67 4.47
CA VAL A 2 -18.33 -0.83 4.29
C VAL A 2 -18.88 -2.01 5.09
N VAL A 3 -18.40 -3.24 4.85
CA VAL A 3 -18.92 -4.47 5.49
C VAL A 3 -18.83 -4.41 7.02
N GLU A 4 -17.67 -4.04 7.55
CA GLU A 4 -17.42 -3.90 8.99
C GLU A 4 -18.35 -2.88 9.65
N ASN A 5 -18.56 -1.71 9.02
CA ASN A 5 -19.45 -0.71 9.60
C ASN A 5 -20.92 -1.16 9.56
N VAL A 6 -21.33 -1.90 8.53
CA VAL A 6 -22.66 -2.52 8.48
C VAL A 6 -22.80 -3.55 9.60
N GLU A 7 -21.82 -4.45 9.78
CA GLU A 7 -21.83 -5.46 10.84
C GLU A 7 -21.87 -4.85 12.24
N ARG A 8 -21.11 -3.77 12.47
CA ARG A 8 -21.15 -3.01 13.73
C ARG A 8 -22.54 -2.44 14.00
N VAL A 9 -23.16 -1.77 13.03
CA VAL A 9 -24.50 -1.18 13.18
C VAL A 9 -25.56 -2.27 13.39
N MET A 10 -25.43 -3.42 12.71
CA MET A 10 -26.30 -4.58 12.95
C MET A 10 -26.19 -5.09 14.39
N HIS A 11 -24.98 -5.30 14.91
CA HIS A 11 -24.78 -5.85 16.25
C HIS A 11 -25.09 -4.85 17.38
N GLU A 12 -24.76 -3.56 17.21
CA GLU A 12 -24.96 -2.55 18.24
C GLU A 12 -26.43 -2.08 18.35
N GLU A 13 -27.16 -2.06 17.23
CA GLU A 13 -28.52 -1.50 17.18
C GLU A 13 -29.61 -2.54 16.86
N GLY A 14 -29.24 -3.78 16.55
CA GLY A 14 -30.20 -4.86 16.26
C GLY A 14 -31.00 -4.68 14.97
N LEU A 15 -30.52 -3.83 14.05
CA LEU A 15 -31.23 -3.49 12.81
C LEU A 15 -31.17 -4.62 11.76
N SER A 16 -32.18 -4.67 10.90
CA SER A 16 -32.17 -5.58 9.74
C SER A 16 -31.01 -5.26 8.78
N PRO A 17 -30.49 -6.23 8.00
CA PRO A 17 -29.36 -6.01 7.09
C PRO A 17 -29.53 -4.82 6.14
N LEU A 18 -30.75 -4.60 5.65
CA LEU A 18 -31.08 -3.48 4.76
C LEU A 18 -31.01 -2.12 5.47
N GLU A 19 -31.63 -2.02 6.65
CA GLU A 19 -31.66 -0.78 7.44
C GLU A 19 -30.28 -0.43 7.99
N ALA A 20 -29.54 -1.42 8.48
CA ALA A 20 -28.18 -1.26 8.93
C ALA A 20 -27.26 -0.80 7.79
N THR A 21 -27.42 -1.38 6.59
CA THR A 21 -26.67 -0.94 5.41
C THR A 21 -26.97 0.51 5.06
N ARG A 22 -28.25 0.90 5.06
CA ARG A 22 -28.66 2.29 4.77
C ARG A 22 -28.06 3.27 5.78
N LYS A 23 -28.11 2.95 7.07
CA LYS A 23 -27.55 3.78 8.14
C LYS A 23 -26.03 3.86 8.06
N ALA A 24 -25.36 2.72 7.90
CA ALA A 24 -23.91 2.62 7.81
C ALA A 24 -23.37 3.41 6.60
N MET A 25 -24.02 3.31 5.44
CA MET A 25 -23.62 4.09 4.26
C MET A 25 -23.80 5.59 4.47
N GLY A 26 -24.86 6.02 5.17
CA GLY A 26 -25.03 7.43 5.55
C GLY A 26 -23.89 7.98 6.40
N GLN A 27 -23.23 7.14 7.21
CA GLN A 27 -22.11 7.54 8.07
C GLN A 27 -20.77 7.63 7.32
N ILE A 28 -20.52 6.75 6.35
CA ILE A 28 -19.18 6.59 5.76
C ILE A 28 -19.06 7.07 4.30
N SER A 29 -20.17 7.28 3.58
CA SER A 29 -20.10 7.61 2.14
C SER A 29 -19.29 8.88 1.87
N SER A 30 -19.48 9.93 2.68
CA SER A 30 -18.73 11.18 2.57
C SER A 30 -17.25 10.98 2.89
N ALA A 31 -16.92 10.17 3.89
CA ALA A 31 -15.55 9.83 4.24
C ALA A 31 -14.85 9.03 3.13
N LEU A 32 -15.54 8.07 2.50
CA LEU A 32 -15.02 7.30 1.37
C LEU A 32 -14.69 8.20 0.17
N ILE A 33 -15.60 9.12 -0.18
CA ILE A 33 -15.35 10.10 -1.25
C ILE A 33 -14.23 11.06 -0.85
N GLY A 34 -14.15 11.48 0.41
CA GLY A 34 -13.07 12.32 0.92
C GLY A 34 -11.70 11.68 0.75
N VAL A 35 -11.55 10.43 1.20
CA VAL A 35 -10.31 9.66 1.01
C VAL A 35 -10.02 9.46 -0.48
N ALA A 36 -11.06 9.21 -1.29
CA ALA A 36 -10.97 9.13 -2.74
C ALA A 36 -10.25 10.34 -3.34
N MET A 37 -10.77 11.52 -3.02
CA MET A 37 -10.30 12.80 -3.52
C MET A 37 -8.90 13.16 -2.99
N VAL A 38 -8.61 12.87 -1.72
CA VAL A 38 -7.28 13.14 -1.14
C VAL A 38 -6.20 12.33 -1.83
N LEU A 39 -6.41 11.04 -2.08
CA LEU A 39 -5.41 10.24 -2.80
C LEU A 39 -5.31 10.67 -4.27
N CYS A 40 -6.42 11.00 -4.93
CA CYS A 40 -6.36 11.62 -6.25
C CYS A 40 -5.52 12.91 -6.24
N ALA A 41 -5.67 13.78 -5.24
CA ALA A 41 -4.90 15.02 -5.11
C ALA A 41 -3.39 14.76 -4.93
N VAL A 42 -3.00 13.65 -4.31
CA VAL A 42 -1.59 13.25 -4.16
C VAL A 42 -1.03 12.65 -5.46
N PHE A 43 -1.79 11.78 -6.14
CA PHE A 43 -1.29 11.03 -7.28
C PHE A 43 -1.43 11.75 -8.63
N VAL A 44 -2.47 12.56 -8.83
CA VAL A 44 -2.70 13.27 -10.10
C VAL A 44 -1.53 14.20 -10.46
N PRO A 45 -0.96 15.02 -9.55
CA PRO A 45 0.21 15.85 -9.87
C PRO A 45 1.42 15.04 -10.35
N VAL A 46 1.62 13.85 -9.80
CA VAL A 46 2.74 12.97 -10.15
C VAL A 46 2.68 12.55 -11.63
N ALA A 47 1.48 12.41 -12.20
CA ALA A 47 1.29 12.09 -13.62
C ALA A 47 1.75 13.20 -14.59
N PHE A 48 1.89 14.44 -14.11
CA PHE A 48 2.35 15.58 -14.91
C PHE A 48 3.87 15.80 -14.80
N SER A 49 4.60 14.91 -14.12
CA SER A 49 6.06 14.95 -14.07
C SER A 49 6.64 14.78 -15.47
N SER A 50 7.66 15.58 -15.82
CA SER A 50 8.30 15.57 -17.14
C SER A 50 9.51 14.62 -17.21
N GLY A 51 10.01 14.38 -18.43
CA GLY A 51 11.17 13.51 -18.68
C GLY A 51 10.85 12.02 -18.69
N THR A 52 11.88 11.18 -18.91
CA THR A 52 11.76 9.71 -18.98
C THR A 52 11.20 9.12 -17.68
N VAL A 53 11.58 9.69 -16.54
CA VAL A 53 11.08 9.32 -15.21
C VAL A 53 9.59 9.62 -15.07
N GLY A 54 9.13 10.75 -15.63
CA GLY A 54 7.73 11.12 -15.67
C GLY A 54 6.86 10.13 -16.45
N GLY A 55 7.42 9.52 -17.50
CA GLY A 55 6.73 8.47 -18.27
C GLY A 55 6.38 7.25 -17.42
N ILE A 56 7.33 6.77 -16.60
CA ILE A 56 7.13 5.64 -15.67
C ILE A 56 6.10 6.02 -14.59
N TYR A 57 6.29 7.18 -13.95
CA TYR A 57 5.38 7.64 -12.90
C TYR A 57 3.95 7.88 -13.38
N ARG A 58 3.77 8.32 -14.63
CA ARG A 58 2.45 8.49 -15.23
C ARG A 58 1.68 7.18 -15.34
N GLN A 59 2.34 6.08 -15.69
CA GLN A 59 1.70 4.76 -15.75
C GLN A 59 1.21 4.31 -14.37
N PHE A 60 2.07 4.40 -13.35
CA PHE A 60 1.69 4.08 -11.97
C PHE A 60 0.57 4.96 -11.45
N SER A 61 0.70 6.29 -11.60
CA SER A 61 -0.29 7.25 -11.12
C SER A 61 -1.66 7.02 -11.76
N LEU A 62 -1.73 6.91 -13.10
CA LEU A 62 -3.00 6.69 -13.79
C LEU A 62 -3.65 5.36 -13.40
N THR A 63 -2.85 4.31 -13.21
CA THR A 63 -3.35 3.00 -12.77
C THR A 63 -3.95 3.09 -11.37
N ILE A 64 -3.23 3.69 -10.43
CA ILE A 64 -3.70 3.87 -9.05
C ILE A 64 -4.99 4.71 -9.01
N VAL A 65 -5.01 5.84 -9.70
CA VAL A 65 -6.18 6.74 -9.73
C VAL A 65 -7.38 6.03 -10.35
N ALA A 66 -7.21 5.36 -11.48
CA ALA A 66 -8.30 4.63 -12.14
C ALA A 66 -8.84 3.49 -11.26
N SER A 67 -7.95 2.64 -10.71
CA SER A 67 -8.32 1.56 -9.80
C SER A 67 -9.02 2.07 -8.55
N MET A 68 -8.60 3.23 -8.04
CA MET A 68 -9.16 3.80 -6.83
C MET A 68 -10.54 4.42 -7.06
N LEU A 69 -10.74 5.14 -8.17
CA LEU A 69 -12.07 5.65 -8.56
C LEU A 69 -13.04 4.48 -8.79
N LEU A 70 -12.60 3.43 -9.45
CA LEU A 70 -13.39 2.21 -9.64
C LEU A 70 -13.70 1.53 -8.29
N SER A 71 -12.74 1.45 -7.38
CA SER A 71 -12.93 0.88 -6.05
C SER A 71 -13.98 1.64 -5.24
N VAL A 72 -13.93 2.97 -5.27
CA VAL A 72 -14.93 3.82 -4.59
C VAL A 72 -16.30 3.66 -5.24
N PHE A 73 -16.37 3.61 -6.57
CA PHE A 73 -17.61 3.31 -7.28
C PHE A 73 -18.21 1.97 -6.84
N VAL A 74 -17.41 0.91 -6.78
CA VAL A 74 -17.83 -0.43 -6.31
C VAL A 74 -18.26 -0.38 -4.85
N ALA A 75 -17.52 0.33 -3.99
CA ALA A 75 -17.81 0.46 -2.56
C ALA A 75 -19.11 1.23 -2.27
N LEU A 76 -19.51 2.15 -3.15
CA LEU A 76 -20.74 2.93 -3.02
C LEU A 76 -21.95 2.28 -3.72
N SER A 77 -21.73 1.38 -4.68
CA SER A 77 -22.80 0.77 -5.48
C SER A 77 -23.02 -0.72 -5.16
N LEU A 78 -22.05 -1.56 -5.49
CA LEU A 78 -22.15 -3.01 -5.40
C LEU A 78 -22.01 -3.51 -3.96
N THR A 79 -21.05 -2.98 -3.20
CA THR A 79 -20.83 -3.45 -1.83
C THR A 79 -22.04 -3.26 -0.91
N PRO A 80 -22.76 -2.12 -0.93
CA PRO A 80 -23.97 -1.96 -0.13
C PRO A 80 -25.08 -2.91 -0.57
N ALA A 81 -25.25 -3.11 -1.89
CA ALA A 81 -26.23 -4.05 -2.41
C ALA A 81 -25.95 -5.48 -1.92
N LEU A 82 -24.69 -5.92 -1.99
CA LEU A 82 -24.29 -7.23 -1.48
C LEU A 82 -24.43 -7.34 0.04
N CYS A 83 -24.11 -6.29 0.79
CA CYS A 83 -24.31 -6.28 2.25
C CYS A 83 -25.79 -6.47 2.60
N ALA A 84 -26.69 -5.74 1.95
CA ALA A 84 -28.12 -5.85 2.22
C ALA A 84 -28.72 -7.21 1.84
N MET A 85 -28.16 -7.90 0.83
CA MET A 85 -28.69 -9.18 0.33
C MET A 85 -28.05 -10.42 0.98
N LEU A 86 -26.76 -10.37 1.32
CA LEU A 86 -25.99 -11.54 1.77
C LEU A 86 -25.74 -11.58 3.28
N LEU A 87 -25.78 -10.44 3.99
CA LEU A 87 -25.56 -10.44 5.44
C LEU A 87 -26.74 -11.07 6.16
N LYS A 88 -26.42 -11.97 7.09
CA LYS A 88 -27.40 -12.60 7.96
C LYS A 88 -27.74 -11.65 9.11
N PRO A 89 -29.02 -11.51 9.48
CA PRO A 89 -29.40 -10.76 10.68
C PRO A 89 -28.62 -11.27 11.90
N PRO A 90 -28.20 -10.37 12.80
CA PRO A 90 -27.58 -10.79 14.04
C PRO A 90 -28.61 -11.60 14.82
N ARG A 91 -28.27 -12.84 15.20
CA ARG A 91 -29.09 -13.64 16.10
C ARG A 91 -28.86 -13.10 17.53
N GLU A 92 -29.95 -12.87 18.27
CA GLU A 92 -29.91 -12.42 19.67
C GLU A 92 -29.17 -13.41 20.60
N ASP A 93 -28.92 -14.64 20.14
CA ASP A 93 -28.29 -15.72 20.90
C ASP A 93 -26.89 -16.06 20.38
N HIS A 94 -25.95 -15.12 20.53
CA HIS A 94 -24.54 -15.46 20.61
C HIS A 94 -24.06 -15.23 22.04
N GLY A 95 -24.54 -16.08 22.96
CA GLY A 95 -23.77 -16.44 24.15
C GLY A 95 -22.33 -16.73 23.76
N GLU A 96 -21.38 -16.39 24.64
CA GLU A 96 -19.93 -16.55 24.48
C GLU A 96 -19.59 -17.70 23.51
N LYS A 97 -19.11 -17.37 22.30
CA LYS A 97 -18.78 -18.38 21.27
C LYS A 97 -17.74 -19.33 21.84
N ASP A 98 -18.14 -20.46 22.42
CA ASP A 98 -17.20 -21.39 23.02
C ASP A 98 -16.21 -21.92 21.96
N GLY A 99 -14.94 -22.02 22.35
CA GLY A 99 -13.82 -22.43 21.49
C GLY A 99 -12.88 -21.28 21.08
N PHE A 100 -12.15 -21.49 19.98
CA PHE A 100 -11.10 -20.59 19.52
C PHE A 100 -11.60 -19.15 19.25
N PHE A 101 -12.75 -19.02 18.61
CA PHE A 101 -13.31 -17.71 18.24
C PHE A 101 -13.75 -16.88 19.47
N GLY A 102 -14.26 -17.51 20.54
CA GLY A 102 -14.57 -16.79 21.78
C GLY A 102 -13.32 -16.37 22.55
N TRP A 103 -12.29 -17.24 22.62
CA TRP A 103 -11.00 -16.87 23.18
C TRP A 103 -10.37 -15.69 22.42
N PHE A 104 -10.43 -15.71 21.08
CA PHE A 104 -9.94 -14.63 20.23
C PHE A 104 -10.70 -13.33 20.51
N ASN A 105 -12.03 -13.36 20.50
CA ASN A 105 -12.85 -12.17 20.79
C ASN A 105 -12.53 -11.59 22.17
N ARG A 106 -12.47 -12.42 23.22
CA ARG A 106 -12.11 -11.95 24.58
C ARG A 106 -10.70 -11.36 24.65
N THR A 107 -9.76 -11.92 23.90
CA THR A 107 -8.38 -11.40 23.87
C THR A 107 -8.31 -10.08 23.10
N PHE A 108 -9.05 -9.99 22.00
CA PHE A 108 -9.17 -8.78 21.19
C PHE A 108 -9.84 -7.65 22.00
N ASP A 109 -10.93 -7.91 22.70
CA ASP A 109 -11.63 -6.93 23.55
C ASP A 109 -10.72 -6.42 24.68
N LYS A 110 -10.00 -7.32 25.36
CA LYS A 110 -8.99 -6.92 26.35
C LYS A 110 -7.87 -6.08 25.73
N GLY A 111 -7.47 -6.38 24.49
CA GLY A 111 -6.50 -5.61 23.73
C GLY A 111 -7.01 -4.21 23.39
N ARG A 112 -8.25 -4.10 22.90
CA ARG A 112 -8.94 -2.84 22.63
C ARG A 112 -8.98 -1.96 23.88
N ASP A 113 -9.40 -2.51 25.01
CA ASP A 113 -9.54 -1.74 26.24
C ASP A 113 -8.17 -1.24 26.75
N LYS A 114 -7.13 -2.06 26.67
CA LYS A 114 -5.75 -1.63 26.96
C LYS A 114 -5.26 -0.54 26.01
N TYR A 115 -5.56 -0.67 24.71
CA TYR A 115 -5.22 0.35 23.71
C TYR A 115 -5.89 1.68 24.02
N VAL A 116 -7.20 1.67 24.32
CA VAL A 116 -7.96 2.88 24.69
C VAL A 116 -7.37 3.55 25.94
N HIS A 117 -7.03 2.77 26.97
CA HIS A 117 -6.35 3.30 28.16
C HIS A 117 -4.98 3.89 27.84
N GLY A 118 -4.20 3.24 26.95
CA GLY A 118 -2.92 3.73 26.47
C GLY A 118 -3.05 5.07 25.74
N VAL A 119 -3.99 5.16 24.80
CA VAL A 119 -4.28 6.41 24.05
C VAL A 119 -4.70 7.52 25.00
N ARG A 120 -5.53 7.23 26.01
CA ARG A 120 -5.93 8.22 27.02
C ARG A 120 -4.73 8.73 27.84
N HIS A 121 -3.81 7.85 28.20
CA HIS A 121 -2.56 8.23 28.89
C HIS A 121 -1.63 9.07 28.01
N VAL A 122 -1.57 8.75 26.72
CA VAL A 122 -0.82 9.51 25.72
C VAL A 122 -1.42 10.92 25.54
N ALA A 123 -2.73 11.00 25.35
CA ALA A 123 -3.45 12.26 25.19
C ALA A 123 -3.31 13.18 26.42
N ALA A 124 -3.36 12.61 27.62
CA ALA A 124 -3.17 13.37 28.87
C ALA A 124 -1.75 13.95 29.03
N ARG A 125 -0.76 13.41 28.30
CA ARG A 125 0.65 13.85 28.33
C ARG A 125 1.10 14.36 26.96
N SER A 126 0.23 15.08 26.26
CA SER A 126 0.41 15.53 24.88
C SER A 126 1.78 16.16 24.60
N GLY A 127 2.32 16.97 25.52
CA GLY A 127 3.63 17.62 25.36
C GLY A 127 4.80 16.65 25.18
N ARG A 128 4.89 15.58 25.99
CA ARG A 128 5.97 14.58 25.88
C ARG A 128 5.86 13.80 24.56
N TRP A 129 4.65 13.46 24.15
CA TRP A 129 4.43 12.72 22.90
C TRP A 129 4.63 13.58 21.67
N LEU A 130 4.39 14.89 21.76
CA LEU A 130 4.72 15.84 20.71
C LEU A 130 6.24 15.99 20.52
N LEU A 131 7.03 15.96 21.61
CA LEU A 131 8.49 15.91 21.51
C LEU A 131 8.98 14.63 20.84
N ILE A 132 8.39 13.47 21.19
CA ILE A 132 8.72 12.19 20.54
C ILE A 132 8.35 12.25 19.05
N TYR A 133 7.18 12.79 18.71
CA TYR A 133 6.76 12.97 17.33
C TYR A 133 7.74 13.86 16.56
N ALA A 134 8.14 15.00 17.13
CA ALA A 134 9.14 15.88 16.53
C ALA A 134 10.49 15.17 16.33
N ALA A 135 10.94 14.37 17.29
CA ALA A 135 12.16 13.58 17.15
C ALA A 135 12.07 12.55 16.00
N VAL A 136 10.91 11.90 15.83
CA VAL A 136 10.67 10.99 14.70
C VAL A 136 10.70 11.74 13.37
N VAL A 137 10.06 12.91 13.27
CA VAL A 137 10.09 13.74 12.05
C VAL A 137 11.52 14.14 11.69
N VAL A 138 12.32 14.55 12.68
CA VAL A 138 13.74 14.87 12.48
C VAL A 138 14.53 13.64 12.03
N ALA A 139 14.31 12.48 12.65
CA ALA A 139 14.99 11.24 12.29
C ALA A 139 14.68 10.82 10.84
N VAL A 140 13.41 10.86 10.44
CA VAL A 140 12.98 10.59 9.06
C VAL A 140 13.60 11.58 8.09
N GLY A 141 13.62 12.87 8.43
CA GLY A 141 14.26 13.90 7.59
C GLY A 141 15.76 13.65 7.40
N VAL A 142 16.48 13.28 8.45
CA VAL A 142 17.91 12.94 8.38
C VAL A 142 18.14 11.68 7.56
N MET A 143 17.33 10.65 7.73
CA MET A 143 17.42 9.42 6.93
C MET A 143 17.14 9.68 5.46
N PHE A 144 16.11 10.48 5.15
CA PHE A 144 15.73 10.81 3.78
C PHE A 144 16.86 11.50 3.01
N VAL A 145 17.56 12.45 3.64
CA VAL A 145 18.70 13.15 3.01
C VAL A 145 19.93 12.25 2.83
N ARG A 146 20.06 11.19 3.65
CA ARG A 146 21.19 10.26 3.57
C ARG A 146 20.93 9.05 2.69
N LEU A 147 19.71 8.83 2.22
CA LEU A 147 19.36 7.65 1.43
C LEU A 147 19.91 7.81 0.00
N PRO A 148 20.81 6.91 -0.47
CA PRO A 148 21.31 6.97 -1.83
C PRO A 148 20.18 6.75 -2.82
N THR A 149 20.10 7.61 -3.83
CA THR A 149 19.07 7.52 -4.86
C THR A 149 19.54 6.64 -6.01
N SER A 150 18.73 5.67 -6.38
CA SER A 150 18.85 4.86 -7.60
C SER A 150 17.55 4.99 -8.38
N PHE A 151 17.62 4.89 -9.72
CA PHE A 151 16.43 4.97 -10.58
C PHE A 151 15.66 3.65 -10.62
N LEU A 152 16.31 2.61 -11.13
CA LEU A 152 15.79 1.25 -11.19
C LEU A 152 16.92 0.30 -10.79
N PRO A 153 16.61 -0.78 -10.05
CA PRO A 153 17.59 -1.82 -9.82
C PRO A 153 18.00 -2.45 -11.16
N ASN A 154 19.29 -2.77 -11.29
CA ASN A 154 19.72 -3.60 -12.41
C ASN A 154 19.19 -5.01 -12.17
N GLU A 155 18.49 -5.55 -13.15
CA GLU A 155 18.03 -6.93 -13.16
C GLU A 155 18.88 -7.74 -14.13
N ASP A 156 19.10 -9.01 -13.81
CA ASP A 156 19.71 -9.94 -14.75
C ASP A 156 18.76 -10.18 -15.92
N GLN A 157 19.14 -9.70 -17.10
CA GLN A 157 18.35 -9.85 -18.32
C GLN A 157 18.74 -11.10 -19.14
N GLY A 158 19.63 -11.95 -18.62
CA GLY A 158 20.10 -13.16 -19.28
C GLY A 158 21.12 -12.94 -20.39
N PHE A 159 21.68 -11.73 -20.49
CA PHE A 159 22.79 -11.42 -21.40
C PHE A 159 23.69 -10.35 -20.78
N ILE A 160 24.95 -10.35 -21.21
CA ILE A 160 25.94 -9.33 -20.84
C ILE A 160 26.54 -8.73 -22.11
N PHE A 161 26.84 -7.43 -22.07
CA PHE A 161 27.56 -6.75 -23.14
C PHE A 161 29.02 -6.57 -22.73
N VAL A 162 29.95 -7.05 -23.57
CA VAL A 162 31.38 -6.82 -23.39
C VAL A 162 31.88 -5.89 -24.49
N GLN A 163 32.40 -4.73 -24.09
CA GLN A 163 32.96 -3.74 -25.01
C GLN A 163 34.49 -3.83 -24.99
N VAL A 164 35.08 -4.19 -26.14
CA VAL A 164 36.54 -4.21 -26.33
C VAL A 164 36.96 -2.95 -27.07
N GLN A 165 37.81 -2.14 -26.45
CA GLN A 165 38.36 -0.93 -27.06
C GLN A 165 39.89 -1.03 -27.18
N THR A 166 40.40 -1.09 -28.42
CA THR A 166 41.84 -1.14 -28.72
C THR A 166 42.41 0.27 -28.96
N PRO A 167 43.74 0.45 -28.83
CA PRO A 167 44.38 1.75 -29.05
C PRO A 167 44.08 2.33 -30.45
N PRO A 168 43.99 3.67 -30.59
CA PRO A 168 43.76 4.30 -31.89
C PRO A 168 44.84 3.91 -32.90
N GLY A 169 44.44 3.51 -34.10
CA GLY A 169 45.34 3.00 -35.13
C GLY A 169 45.60 1.48 -35.07
N ALA A 170 45.00 0.76 -34.12
CA ALA A 170 45.03 -0.70 -34.12
C ALA A 170 44.33 -1.28 -35.36
N THR A 171 44.93 -2.33 -35.94
CA THR A 171 44.35 -3.03 -37.10
C THR A 171 43.15 -3.87 -36.68
N GLN A 172 42.23 -4.12 -37.61
CA GLN A 172 41.07 -4.99 -37.37
C GLN A 172 41.47 -6.37 -36.84
N ALA A 173 42.58 -6.93 -37.36
CA ALA A 173 43.12 -8.21 -36.92
C ALA A 173 43.49 -8.23 -35.43
N ARG A 174 44.04 -7.12 -34.90
CA ARG A 174 44.42 -7.00 -33.49
C ARG A 174 43.19 -6.94 -32.59
N THR A 175 42.14 -6.21 -33.00
CA THR A 175 40.88 -6.17 -32.27
C THR A 175 40.16 -7.53 -32.30
N GLY A 176 40.23 -8.24 -33.44
CA GLY A 176 39.68 -9.60 -33.58
C GLY A 176 40.33 -10.59 -32.62
N ALA A 177 41.66 -10.58 -32.51
CA ALA A 177 42.38 -11.48 -31.59
C ALA A 177 41.94 -11.31 -30.12
N VAL A 178 41.71 -10.07 -29.67
CA VAL A 178 41.25 -9.80 -28.30
C VAL A 178 39.78 -10.20 -28.11
N LEU A 179 38.93 -10.03 -29.13
CA LEU A 179 37.55 -10.53 -29.09
C LEU A 179 37.49 -12.05 -28.99
N ASP A 180 38.35 -12.75 -29.73
CA ASP A 180 38.44 -14.22 -29.68
C ASP A 180 38.91 -14.70 -28.29
N GLU A 181 39.84 -13.98 -27.67
CA GLU A 181 40.31 -14.28 -26.30
C GLU A 181 39.16 -14.13 -25.28
N VAL A 182 38.44 -13.01 -25.32
CA VAL A 182 37.27 -12.76 -24.45
C VAL A 182 36.18 -13.80 -24.66
N SER A 183 35.85 -14.13 -25.92
CA SER A 183 34.84 -15.13 -26.27
C SER A 183 35.22 -16.52 -25.73
N ASN A 184 36.49 -16.91 -25.87
CA ASN A 184 36.98 -18.18 -25.33
C ASN A 184 36.90 -18.23 -23.80
N TYR A 185 37.23 -17.15 -23.11
CA TYR A 185 37.12 -17.06 -21.65
C TYR A 185 35.66 -17.26 -21.19
N LEU A 186 34.72 -16.50 -21.77
CA LEU A 186 33.29 -16.59 -21.43
C LEU A 186 32.69 -17.98 -21.69
N LEU A 187 33.17 -18.70 -22.71
CA LEU A 187 32.66 -20.02 -23.09
C LEU A 187 33.30 -21.18 -22.33
N LYS A 188 34.52 -21.03 -21.81
CA LYS A 188 35.31 -22.15 -21.24
C LYS A 188 35.61 -22.02 -19.75
N ASP A 189 35.84 -20.81 -19.23
CA ASP A 189 36.37 -20.61 -17.89
C ASP A 189 35.33 -20.04 -16.89
N GLU A 190 34.25 -19.41 -17.36
CA GLU A 190 33.23 -18.76 -16.50
C GLU A 190 31.95 -19.60 -16.30
N ALA A 191 31.86 -20.81 -16.88
CA ALA A 191 30.73 -21.73 -16.75
C ALA A 191 30.72 -22.53 -15.44
#